data_AF-A0A2W5K8Y2-F1
#
_entry.id   AF-A0A2W5K8Y2-F1
#
_cell.length_a   1.000
_cell.length_b   1.000
_cell.length_c   1.000
_cell.angle_alpha   90.00
_cell.angle_beta   90.00
_cell.angle_gamma   90.00
#
_symmetry.space_group_name_H-M   'P 1'
#
loop_
_entity.id
_entity.type
_entity.pdbx_description
1 polymer ?
#
loop_
_entity_poly.entity_id
_entity_poly.type
_entity_poly.pdbx_seq_one_letter_code
_entity_poly.pdbx_strand_id
1 'polypeptide(L)' 'MRADSKAVAVRDLGRFTLRLPEETLAAIDRLCAERPGAVSRNTWITEAVEEKLARDTTSEVSDDEAA' A
#
# COMPACT_ATOMS: atom_id res chain seq x y z
N MET A 1 -12.58 -23.25 17.08
CA MET A 1 -11.89 -22.03 17.55
C MET A 1 -11.96 -21.03 16.41
N ARG A 2 -12.82 -20.01 16.49
CA ARG A 2 -12.87 -18.96 15.47
C ARG A 2 -11.76 -17.99 15.80
N ALA A 3 -10.84 -17.76 14.86
CA ALA A 3 -9.78 -16.78 15.02
C ALA A 3 -10.44 -15.44 15.32
N ASP A 4 -10.21 -14.91 16.52
CA ASP A 4 -10.52 -13.53 16.84
C ASP A 4 -9.82 -12.69 15.77
N SER A 5 -10.62 -12.02 14.95
CA SER A 5 -10.15 -10.92 14.12
C SER A 5 -9.52 -9.91 15.07
N LYS A 6 -8.22 -10.05 15.35
CA LYS A 6 -7.45 -9.06 16.09
C LYS A 6 -7.59 -7.79 15.28
N ALA A 7 -8.49 -6.92 15.71
CA ALA A 7 -8.54 -5.56 15.25
C ALA A 7 -7.13 -5.01 15.51
N VAL A 8 -6.35 -4.85 14.45
CA VAL A 8 -5.12 -4.08 14.50
C VAL A 8 -5.53 -2.76 15.13
N ALA A 9 -5.08 -2.52 16.35
CA ALA A 9 -5.49 -1.35 17.08
C ALA A 9 -5.03 -0.16 16.25
N VAL A 10 -5.97 0.70 15.83
CA VAL A 10 -5.72 1.91 15.03
C VAL A 10 -4.59 2.79 15.63
N ARG A 11 -4.22 2.55 16.90
CA ARG A 11 -3.10 3.14 17.64
C ARG A 11 -1.74 3.03 16.96
N ASP A 12 -1.51 2.03 16.12
CA ASP A 12 -0.22 1.83 15.45
C ASP A 12 -0.18 2.36 14.00
N LEU A 13 -1.27 2.99 13.53
CA LEU A 13 -1.35 3.55 12.17
C LEU A 13 -1.00 5.05 12.17
N GLY A 14 -0.06 5.44 11.31
CA GLY A 14 0.29 6.83 11.06
C GLY A 14 -0.72 7.52 10.13
N ARG A 15 -1.09 8.77 10.43
CA ARG A 15 -1.90 9.63 9.54
C ARG A 15 -1.04 10.76 8.98
N PHE A 16 -1.00 10.90 7.66
CA PHE A 16 -0.34 12.01 6.98
C PHE A 16 -1.25 12.60 5.89
N THR A 17 -0.87 13.77 5.36
CA THR A 17 -1.56 14.45 4.25
C THR A 17 -0.60 14.59 3.09
N LEU A 18 -1.06 14.26 1.88
CA LEU A 18 -0.27 14.30 0.65
C LEU A 18 -0.97 15.20 -0.38
N ARG A 19 -0.17 15.96 -1.14
CA ARG A 19 -0.66 16.71 -2.30
C ARG A 19 -0.12 16.04 -3.56
N LEU A 20 -1.03 15.68 -4.46
CA LEU A 20 -0.70 15.06 -5.75
C LEU A 20 -1.34 15.86 -6.88
N PRO A 21 -0.75 15.81 -8.09
CA PRO A 21 -1.42 16.28 -9.31
C PRO A 21 -2.79 15.62 -9.49
N GLU A 22 -3.76 16.36 -10.01
CA GLU A 22 -5.13 15.87 -10.23
C GLU A 22 -5.16 14.67 -11.18
N GLU A 23 -4.33 14.70 -12.21
CA GLU A 23 -4.11 13.57 -13.15
C GLU A 23 -3.70 12.28 -12.45
N THR A 24 -2.88 12.36 -11.39
CA THR A 24 -2.47 11.20 -10.61
C THR A 24 -3.62 10.66 -9.78
N LEU A 25 -4.42 11.54 -9.17
CA LEU A 25 -5.62 11.13 -8.42
C LEU A 25 -6.64 10.45 -9.33
N ALA A 26 -6.88 11.00 -10.52
CA ALA A 26 -7.77 10.42 -11.51
C ALA A 26 -7.29 9.04 -12.00
N ALA A 27 -5.97 8.86 -12.19
CA ALA A 27 -5.39 7.58 -12.56
C ALA A 27 -5.59 6.53 -11.45
N ILE A 28 -5.40 6.91 -10.18
CA ILE A 28 -5.64 6.02 -9.02
C ILE A 28 -7.11 5.61 -8.97
N ASP A 29 -8.03 6.55 -9.12
CA ASP A 29 -9.47 6.28 -9.05
C ASP A 29 -9.95 5.34 -10.15
N ARG A 30 -9.42 5.48 -11.37
CA ARG A 30 -9.69 4.56 -12.47
C ARG A 30 -9.21 3.14 -12.15
N LEU A 31 -7.97 3.00 -11.67
CA LEU A 31 -7.40 1.69 -11.32
C LEU A 31 -8.12 1.04 -10.12
N CYS A 32 -8.61 1.84 -9.17
CA CYS A 32 -9.45 1.34 -8.08
C CYS A 32 -10.77 0.78 -8.60
N ALA A 33 -11.40 1.44 -9.57
CA ALA A 33 -12.68 1.01 -10.16
C ALA A 33 -12.57 -0.27 -10.99
N GLU A 34 -11.41 -0.53 -11.59
CA GLU A 34 -11.14 -1.76 -12.34
C GLU A 34 -10.97 -2.99 -11.43
N ARG A 35 -10.68 -2.80 -10.13
CA ARG A 35 -10.50 -3.91 -9.20
C ARG A 35 -11.83 -4.51 -8.72
N PRO A 36 -11.97 -5.85 -8.74
CA PRO A 36 -13.11 -6.51 -8.12
C PRO A 36 -13.16 -6.22 -6.62
N GLY A 37 -14.34 -5.86 -6.10
CA GLY A 37 -14.55 -5.69 -4.65
C GLY A 37 -14.47 -4.26 -4.11
N ALA A 38 -14.46 -3.23 -4.98
CA ALA A 38 -14.57 -1.82 -4.61
C ALA A 38 -13.58 -1.41 -3.50
N VAL A 39 -12.29 -1.54 -3.82
CA VAL A 39 -11.19 -1.18 -2.91
C VAL A 39 -11.14 0.34 -2.72
N SER A 40 -11.04 0.80 -1.47
CA SER A 40 -10.92 2.23 -1.18
C SER A 40 -9.58 2.78 -1.68
N ARG A 41 -9.53 4.09 -1.98
CA ARG A 41 -8.28 4.76 -2.38
C ARG A 41 -7.16 4.55 -1.36
N ASN A 42 -7.47 4.62 -0.08
CA ASN A 42 -6.48 4.42 0.98
C ASN A 42 -5.92 3.00 0.96
N THR A 43 -6.80 2.01 0.81
CA THR A 43 -6.39 0.61 0.70
C THR A 43 -5.50 0.39 -0.52
N TRP A 44 -5.89 0.93 -1.68
CA TRP A 44 -5.12 0.82 -2.91
C TRP A 44 -3.73 1.46 -2.76
N ILE A 45 -3.65 2.65 -2.14
CA ILE A 45 -2.38 3.34 -1.89
C ILE A 45 -1.50 2.53 -0.94
N THR A 46 -2.06 2.01 0.16
CA THR A 46 -1.32 1.18 1.11
C THR A 46 -0.72 -0.04 0.42
N GLU A 47 -1.52 -0.79 -0.35
CA GLU A 47 -1.07 -1.98 -1.07
C GLU A 47 0.03 -1.63 -2.09
N ALA A 48 -0.12 -0.56 -2.86
CA ALA A 48 0.87 -0.14 -3.83
C ALA A 48 2.21 0.28 -3.19
N VAL A 49 2.14 0.94 -2.01
CA VAL A 49 3.33 1.31 -1.24
C VAL A 49 4.00 0.06 -0.66
N GLU A 50 3.24 -0.86 -0.07
CA GLU A 50 3.77 -2.13 0.45
C GLU A 50 4.44 -2.96 -0.65
N GLU A 51 3.82 -3.06 -1.83
CA GLU A 51 4.38 -3.76 -3.00
C GLU A 51 5.70 -3.11 -3.44
N LYS A 52 5.75 -1.77 -3.50
CA LYS A 52 6.94 -1.03 -3.90
C LYS A 52 8.08 -1.21 -2.88
N LEU A 53 7.79 -1.10 -1.59
CA LEU A 53 8.76 -1.32 -0.52
C LEU A 53 9.30 -2.75 -0.54
N ALA A 54 8.42 -3.75 -0.66
CA ALA A 54 8.83 -5.15 -0.75
C ALA A 54 9.72 -5.43 -1.97
N ARG A 55 9.40 -4.85 -3.13
CA ARG A 55 10.20 -4.94 -4.36
C ARG A 55 11.59 -4.32 -4.18
N ASP A 56 11.66 -3.13 -3.60
CA ASP A 56 12.92 -2.40 -3.44
C ASP A 56 13.80 -3.07 -2.37
N THR A 57 13.23 -3.49 -1.23
CA THR A 57 13.95 -4.25 -0.20
C THR A 57 14.50 -5.58 -0.74
N THR A 58 13.73 -6.28 -1.57
CA THR A 58 14.23 -7.53 -2.21
C THR A 58 15.35 -7.25 -3.20
N SER A 59 15.31 -6.10 -3.89
CA SER A 59 16.35 -5.70 -4.82
C SER A 59 17.64 -5.31 -4.10
N GLU A 60 17.55 -4.59 -2.97
CA GLU A 60 18.71 -4.16 -2.18
C GLU A 60 19.44 -5.33 -1.48
N VAL A 61 18.73 -6.38 -1.05
CA VAL A 61 19.36 -7.57 -0.43
C VAL A 61 20.19 -8.39 -1.44
N SER A 62 20.02 -8.16 -2.74
CA SER A 62 20.78 -8.86 -3.78
C SER A 62 22.18 -8.27 -4.04
N ASP A 63 22.45 -7.05 -3.56
CA ASP A 63 23.69 -6.32 -3.83
C ASP A 63 24.71 -6.36 -2.67
N ASP A 64 24.36 -6.90 -1.49
CA ASP A 64 25.21 -6.91 -0.27
C ASP A 64 25.96 -8.24 -0.03
N GLU A 65 25.76 -9.29 -0.86
CA GLU A 65 26.49 -10.57 -0.78
C GLU A 65 27.66 -10.64 -1.79
N ALA A 66 28.48 -9.58 -1.88
CA ALA A 66 29.67 -9.56 -2.75
C ALA A 66 30.78 -8.59 -2.29
N ALA A 67 30.99 -8.40 -0.98
CA ALA A 67 32.12 -7.61 -0.45
C ALA A 67 32.90 -8.35 0.64
#